data_AF-A0A0D7BF50-F1
#
_entry.id   AF-A0A0D7BF50-F1
#
_cell.length_a   1.000
_cell.length_b   1.000
_cell.length_c   1.000
_cell.angle_alpha   90.00
_cell.angle_beta   90.00
_cell.angle_gamma   90.00
#
_symmetry.space_group_name_H-M   'P 1'
#
loop_
_entity.id
_entity.type
_entity.pdbx_description
1 polymer ?
#
loop_
_entity_poly.entity_id
_entity_poly.type
_entity_poly.pdbx_seq_one_letter_code
_entity_poly.pdbx_strand_id
1 'polypeptide(L)'
;MAKTRARLASSLPEHTEEEPQTKRVRPNTETSRNSEAPPLRPRVDSPWKIGAHVSAAGGIENAVSNALAIGANAFALFLKSQRKWTSPDLKETTIEAFKERMDKHGYDPKHVLPHGSYLINMGNPDADKRAKSYECFLDDLARCSRLGLTLYNFHPGSTVGEATTAESIAYIAECLNRAHQDPSTGSVVTVIENMAGAGNIIGGEFSHLRDIVQLVEDKTRVGVCLDTCHMFAAGYDIRTKEAWEKTISDFDSIVGIQYLRGIHLNDSMTELGSHKDRHDNIGCGHIGFAAFRHIVSDVRTQGIPIVLETPSLEDPEVWATEIEMLQKAPGMSGENIWEEHAAAIKAVVKGSGKGKGKEKEKKKKVATKVAKVPAKARGRKKKVQEEEEEDCSDDAH
;
A
#
# COMPACT_ATOMS: atom_id res chain seq x y z
N MET A 1 43.19 -59.89 48.07
CA MET A 1 43.00 -60.40 49.45
C MET A 1 41.54 -60.22 49.86
N ALA A 2 40.91 -61.31 50.32
CA ALA A 2 39.66 -61.50 51.09
C ALA A 2 38.54 -60.42 51.04
N LYS A 3 37.35 -60.70 50.47
CA LYS A 3 36.14 -61.32 51.09
C LYS A 3 35.64 -60.64 52.38
N THR A 4 34.35 -60.21 52.43
CA THR A 4 33.25 -60.80 53.26
C THR A 4 32.10 -59.81 53.56
N ARG A 5 30.86 -60.21 53.19
CA ARG A 5 29.48 -60.03 53.78
C ARG A 5 29.05 -58.69 54.42
N ALA A 6 27.77 -58.39 54.68
CA ALA A 6 26.41 -58.66 54.16
C ALA A 6 25.44 -58.07 55.21
N ARG A 7 24.39 -57.36 54.74
CA ARG A 7 23.04 -57.11 55.32
C ARG A 7 22.83 -56.80 56.82
N LEU A 8 22.07 -55.73 57.08
CA LEU A 8 20.91 -55.70 57.99
C LEU A 8 19.94 -54.56 57.61
N ALA A 9 18.67 -54.71 58.01
CA ALA A 9 17.46 -54.18 57.35
C ALA A 9 16.66 -53.16 58.19
N SER A 10 15.59 -52.66 57.57
CA SER A 10 14.44 -51.84 58.09
C SER A 10 14.71 -50.34 58.19
N SER A 11 13.84 -49.42 57.74
CA SER A 11 12.36 -49.38 57.79
C SER A 11 11.77 -48.41 56.73
N LEU A 12 10.59 -48.73 56.21
CA LEU A 12 9.64 -47.85 55.47
C LEU A 12 8.75 -47.10 56.50
N PRO A 13 8.01 -45.99 56.22
CA PRO A 13 7.17 -45.70 55.03
C PRO A 13 7.30 -44.22 54.55
N GLU A 14 6.57 -43.60 53.63
CA GLU A 14 5.22 -43.76 53.08
C GLU A 14 5.13 -42.89 51.80
N HIS A 15 4.34 -43.31 50.81
CA HIS A 15 4.06 -42.57 49.58
C HIS A 15 3.02 -41.47 49.85
N THR A 16 3.29 -40.24 49.38
CA THR A 16 2.24 -39.26 49.07
C THR A 16 2.36 -38.85 47.61
N GLU A 17 1.34 -39.20 46.83
CA GLU A 17 1.10 -38.72 45.48
C GLU A 17 0.74 -37.23 45.52
N GLU A 18 1.45 -36.39 44.76
CA GLU A 18 1.00 -35.02 44.46
C GLU A 18 0.41 -34.96 43.05
N GLU A 19 -0.85 -34.59 42.98
CA GLU A 19 -1.63 -34.35 41.75
C GLU A 19 -1.02 -33.21 40.90
N PRO A 20 -1.09 -33.29 39.56
CA PRO A 20 -0.63 -32.22 38.69
C PRO A 20 -1.58 -31.02 38.74
N GLN A 21 -1.05 -29.88 39.20
CA GLN A 21 -1.76 -28.60 39.24
C GLN A 21 -2.26 -28.18 37.84
N THR A 22 -3.58 -28.16 37.69
CA THR A 22 -4.29 -27.57 36.55
C THR A 22 -3.97 -26.08 36.43
N LYS A 23 -3.26 -25.69 35.35
CA LYS A 23 -3.12 -24.29 34.97
C LYS A 23 -4.50 -23.72 34.61
N ARG A 24 -4.98 -22.77 35.41
CA ARG A 24 -6.17 -21.95 35.11
C ARG A 24 -5.99 -21.25 33.76
N VAL A 25 -6.68 -21.75 32.75
CA VAL A 25 -6.91 -21.05 31.48
C VAL A 25 -7.74 -19.80 31.79
N ARG A 26 -7.19 -18.62 31.46
CA ARG A 26 -7.94 -17.37 31.50
C ARG A 26 -8.95 -17.41 30.35
N PRO A 27 -10.25 -17.14 30.56
CA PRO A 27 -11.21 -17.12 29.47
C PRO A 27 -10.81 -15.99 28.52
N ASN A 28 -10.50 -16.38 27.28
CA ASN A 28 -10.29 -15.47 26.18
C ASN A 28 -11.65 -14.80 25.94
N THR A 29 -11.80 -13.52 26.29
CA THR A 29 -12.95 -12.74 25.86
C THR A 29 -12.80 -12.48 24.37
N GLU A 30 -13.16 -13.49 23.57
CA GLU A 30 -13.58 -13.29 22.20
C GLU A 30 -14.83 -12.41 22.23
N THR A 31 -14.60 -11.11 22.13
CA THR A 31 -15.61 -10.23 21.55
C THR A 31 -15.63 -10.57 20.07
N SER A 32 -16.44 -11.56 19.70
CA SER A 32 -16.90 -11.73 18.34
C SER A 32 -17.62 -10.44 17.94
N ARG A 33 -16.86 -9.51 17.35
CA ARG A 33 -17.47 -8.55 16.46
C ARG A 33 -17.94 -9.38 15.27
N ASN A 34 -19.19 -9.84 15.34
CA ASN A 34 -20.02 -9.98 14.16
C ASN A 34 -20.11 -8.57 13.55
N SER A 35 -19.07 -8.15 12.84
CA SER A 35 -19.25 -7.16 11.80
C SER A 35 -19.90 -7.94 10.67
N GLU A 36 -21.21 -7.80 10.52
CA GLU A 36 -21.85 -8.14 9.26
C GLU A 36 -20.99 -7.53 8.15
N ALA A 37 -20.62 -8.36 7.16
CA ALA A 37 -19.88 -7.89 6.01
C ALA A 37 -20.65 -6.71 5.43
N PRO A 38 -19.99 -5.57 5.16
CA PRO A 38 -20.68 -4.39 4.62
C PRO A 38 -21.47 -4.79 3.38
N PRO A 39 -22.69 -4.24 3.20
CA PRO A 39 -23.53 -4.58 2.07
C PRO A 39 -22.75 -4.38 0.77
N LEU A 40 -22.74 -5.41 -0.07
CA LEU A 40 -22.01 -5.39 -1.33
C LEU A 40 -22.58 -4.29 -2.23
N ARG A 41 -21.71 -3.43 -2.74
CA ARG A 41 -22.12 -2.42 -3.73
C ARG A 41 -22.18 -3.04 -5.12
N PRO A 42 -23.21 -2.72 -5.92
CA PRO A 42 -23.24 -3.14 -7.30
C PRO A 42 -22.06 -2.52 -8.05
N ARG A 43 -21.37 -3.33 -8.85
CA ARG A 43 -20.31 -2.86 -9.74
C ARG A 43 -20.90 -2.46 -11.08
N VAL A 44 -20.42 -1.35 -11.63
CA VAL A 44 -20.83 -0.85 -12.94
C VAL A 44 -20.03 -1.57 -14.03
N ASP A 45 -20.70 -2.03 -15.08
CA ASP A 45 -19.99 -2.47 -16.29
C ASP A 45 -19.47 -1.24 -17.04
N SER A 46 -18.16 -1.06 -17.01
CA SER A 46 -17.47 0.12 -17.56
C SER A 46 -16.17 -0.30 -18.25
N PRO A 47 -15.79 0.35 -19.38
CA PRO A 47 -14.47 0.20 -19.99
C PRO A 47 -13.33 0.59 -19.05
N TRP A 48 -13.58 1.54 -18.13
CA TRP A 48 -12.61 2.01 -17.13
C TRP A 48 -12.73 1.18 -15.86
N LYS A 49 -11.66 0.48 -15.51
CA LYS A 49 -11.63 -0.45 -14.37
C LYS A 49 -11.11 0.29 -13.15
N ILE A 50 -12.05 0.90 -12.43
CA ILE A 50 -11.75 1.79 -11.31
C ILE A 50 -11.85 1.04 -9.98
N GLY A 51 -10.91 1.27 -9.08
CA GLY A 51 -10.92 0.76 -7.73
C GLY A 51 -9.99 1.51 -6.80
N ALA A 52 -9.53 0.86 -5.74
CA ALA A 52 -8.63 1.48 -4.75
C ALA A 52 -7.54 0.50 -4.29
N HIS A 53 -6.50 1.03 -3.64
CA HIS A 53 -5.51 0.24 -2.93
C HIS A 53 -6.11 -0.26 -1.60
N VAL A 54 -6.67 -1.46 -1.62
CA VAL A 54 -7.41 -2.01 -0.47
C VAL A 54 -6.52 -2.78 0.49
N SER A 55 -6.99 -2.90 1.73
CA SER A 55 -6.29 -3.67 2.76
C SER A 55 -6.38 -5.18 2.50
N ALA A 56 -5.26 -5.86 2.71
CA ALA A 56 -5.14 -7.32 2.77
C ALA A 56 -5.05 -7.84 4.22
N ALA A 57 -5.45 -7.04 5.21
CA ALA A 57 -5.35 -7.41 6.62
C ALA A 57 -6.17 -8.68 6.93
N GLY A 58 -5.58 -9.57 7.74
CA GLY A 58 -6.18 -10.86 8.09
C GLY A 58 -6.09 -11.93 6.99
N GLY A 59 -5.55 -11.62 5.83
CA GLY A 59 -5.39 -12.56 4.71
C GLY A 59 -5.49 -11.85 3.35
N ILE A 60 -4.65 -12.24 2.40
CA ILE A 60 -4.61 -11.61 1.06
C ILE A 60 -5.93 -11.78 0.31
N GLU A 61 -6.62 -12.90 0.55
CA GLU A 61 -7.95 -13.21 0.06
C GLU A 61 -8.99 -12.16 0.47
N ASN A 62 -8.77 -11.40 1.56
CA ASN A 62 -9.69 -10.37 2.02
C ASN A 62 -9.62 -9.09 1.18
N ALA A 63 -8.54 -8.88 0.42
CA ALA A 63 -8.45 -7.76 -0.51
C ALA A 63 -9.60 -7.80 -1.54
N VAL A 64 -9.94 -8.99 -2.04
CA VAL A 64 -11.05 -9.18 -2.99
C VAL A 64 -12.39 -8.73 -2.39
N SER A 65 -12.67 -9.14 -1.14
CA SER A 65 -13.88 -8.74 -0.41
C SER A 65 -13.92 -7.24 -0.13
N ASN A 66 -12.79 -6.64 0.22
CA ASN A 66 -12.68 -5.21 0.49
C ASN A 66 -12.88 -4.38 -0.78
N ALA A 67 -12.33 -4.82 -1.92
CA ALA A 67 -12.58 -4.20 -3.22
C ALA A 67 -14.07 -4.28 -3.61
N LEU A 68 -14.70 -5.43 -3.37
CA LEU A 68 -16.13 -5.62 -3.65
C LEU A 68 -17.02 -4.71 -2.80
N ALA A 69 -16.68 -4.51 -1.52
CA ALA A 69 -17.43 -3.66 -0.60
C ALA A 69 -17.50 -2.18 -1.03
N ILE A 70 -16.52 -1.72 -1.81
CA ILE A 70 -16.46 -0.34 -2.33
C ILE A 70 -16.90 -0.22 -3.80
N GLY A 71 -17.42 -1.31 -4.40
CA GLY A 71 -17.90 -1.30 -5.78
C GLY A 71 -16.78 -1.24 -6.84
N ALA A 72 -15.57 -1.70 -6.49
CA ALA A 72 -14.40 -1.60 -7.35
C ALA A 72 -14.36 -2.68 -8.45
N ASN A 73 -13.93 -2.28 -9.65
CA ASN A 73 -13.70 -3.16 -10.81
C ASN A 73 -12.23 -3.57 -10.98
N ALA A 74 -11.33 -2.82 -10.35
CA ALA A 74 -9.90 -3.08 -10.23
C ALA A 74 -9.51 -2.94 -8.75
N PHE A 75 -8.32 -3.36 -8.36
CA PHE A 75 -7.78 -2.97 -7.04
C PHE A 75 -6.27 -3.16 -6.98
N ALA A 76 -5.63 -2.45 -6.06
CA ALA A 76 -4.26 -2.73 -5.64
C ALA A 76 -4.25 -3.32 -4.23
N LEU A 77 -3.14 -3.94 -3.88
CA LEU A 77 -2.87 -4.50 -2.56
C LEU A 77 -1.37 -4.65 -2.34
N PHE A 78 -0.96 -4.65 -1.07
CA PHE A 78 0.33 -5.20 -0.70
C PHE A 78 0.23 -6.71 -0.55
N LEU A 79 1.19 -7.44 -1.12
CA LEU A 79 1.27 -8.90 -1.03
C LEU A 79 1.75 -9.38 0.35
N LYS A 80 2.47 -8.50 1.06
CA LYS A 80 3.10 -8.73 2.36
C LYS A 80 3.28 -7.41 3.11
N SER A 81 3.87 -7.44 4.30
CA SER A 81 4.11 -6.20 5.05
C SER A 81 5.15 -5.32 4.36
N GLN A 82 4.78 -4.09 4.06
CA GLN A 82 5.63 -3.04 3.49
C GLN A 82 6.71 -2.50 4.44
N ARG A 83 6.78 -3.03 5.68
CA ARG A 83 7.72 -2.58 6.72
C ARG A 83 8.81 -3.59 7.02
N LYS A 84 8.80 -4.73 6.34
CA LYS A 84 9.74 -5.84 6.59
C LYS A 84 10.35 -6.30 5.27
N TRP A 85 11.62 -6.69 5.33
CA TRP A 85 12.32 -7.29 4.20
C TRP A 85 11.86 -8.72 3.93
N THR A 86 11.56 -9.46 4.99
CA THR A 86 11.16 -10.86 4.92
C THR A 86 9.76 -11.04 5.48
N SER A 87 8.99 -11.91 4.83
CA SER A 87 7.65 -12.31 5.28
C SER A 87 7.47 -13.81 5.11
N PRO A 88 6.64 -14.46 5.93
CA PRO A 88 6.33 -15.87 5.74
C PRO A 88 5.76 -16.15 4.34
N ASP A 89 6.00 -17.36 3.85
CA ASP A 89 5.42 -17.82 2.59
C ASP A 89 3.90 -17.81 2.63
N LEU A 90 3.30 -17.58 1.46
CA LEU A 90 1.86 -17.76 1.29
C LEU A 90 1.50 -19.23 1.52
N LYS A 91 0.54 -19.45 2.42
CA LYS A 91 -0.08 -20.76 2.62
C LYS A 91 -0.89 -21.14 1.38
N GLU A 92 -0.88 -22.41 1.01
CA GLU A 92 -1.61 -22.87 -0.17
C GLU A 92 -3.12 -22.60 -0.06
N THR A 93 -3.69 -22.83 1.12
CA THR A 93 -5.11 -22.51 1.42
C THR A 93 -5.45 -21.03 1.19
N THR A 94 -4.50 -20.13 1.40
CA THR A 94 -4.67 -18.68 1.18
C THR A 94 -4.65 -18.35 -0.31
N ILE A 95 -3.79 -19.01 -1.08
CA ILE A 95 -3.71 -18.84 -2.54
C ILE A 95 -4.99 -19.35 -3.21
N GLU A 96 -5.44 -20.54 -2.82
CA GLU A 96 -6.69 -21.14 -3.30
C GLU A 96 -7.88 -20.23 -2.99
N ALA A 97 -8.01 -19.76 -1.74
CA ALA A 97 -9.08 -18.85 -1.34
C ALA A 97 -9.05 -17.51 -2.09
N PHE A 98 -7.87 -16.97 -2.38
CA PHE A 98 -7.74 -15.76 -3.19
C PHE A 98 -8.25 -15.99 -4.62
N LYS A 99 -7.77 -17.06 -5.27
CA LYS A 99 -8.17 -17.41 -6.65
C LYS A 99 -9.67 -17.72 -6.76
N GLU A 100 -10.23 -18.46 -5.81
CA GLU A 100 -11.66 -18.76 -5.76
C GLU A 100 -12.49 -17.47 -5.64
N ARG A 101 -12.08 -16.52 -4.81
CA ARG A 101 -12.79 -15.24 -4.67
C ARG A 101 -12.67 -14.37 -5.91
N MET A 102 -11.50 -14.35 -6.55
CA MET A 102 -11.29 -13.65 -7.82
C MET A 102 -12.26 -14.18 -8.89
N ASP A 103 -12.31 -15.51 -9.06
CA ASP A 103 -13.19 -16.18 -10.04
C ASP A 103 -14.68 -15.97 -9.71
N LYS A 104 -15.08 -16.26 -8.47
CA LYS A 104 -16.46 -16.09 -7.99
C LYS A 104 -16.99 -14.68 -8.19
N HIS A 105 -16.13 -13.69 -8.02
CA HIS A 105 -16.48 -12.28 -8.17
C HIS A 105 -15.99 -11.69 -9.51
N GLY A 106 -15.64 -12.51 -10.50
CA GLY A 106 -15.34 -12.08 -11.86
C GLY A 106 -14.26 -10.99 -11.96
N TYR A 107 -13.24 -11.02 -11.11
CA TYR A 107 -12.07 -10.16 -11.27
C TYR A 107 -11.07 -10.82 -12.21
N ASP A 108 -10.76 -10.12 -13.32
CA ASP A 108 -9.67 -10.49 -14.21
C ASP A 108 -8.33 -10.11 -13.56
N PRO A 109 -7.33 -11.00 -13.48
CA PRO A 109 -6.02 -10.70 -12.91
C PRO A 109 -5.33 -9.47 -13.49
N LYS A 110 -5.62 -9.10 -14.76
CA LYS A 110 -5.06 -7.90 -15.38
C LYS A 110 -5.58 -6.59 -14.78
N HIS A 111 -6.67 -6.62 -14.02
CA HIS A 111 -7.22 -5.46 -13.32
C HIS A 111 -6.78 -5.41 -11.84
N VAL A 112 -5.84 -6.26 -11.43
CA VAL A 112 -5.25 -6.22 -10.09
C VAL A 112 -3.82 -5.74 -10.21
N LEU A 113 -3.48 -4.68 -9.48
CA LEU A 113 -2.18 -4.03 -9.54
C LEU A 113 -1.50 -4.07 -8.16
N PRO A 114 -0.90 -5.20 -7.76
CA PRO A 114 -0.16 -5.28 -6.51
C PRO A 114 0.95 -4.24 -6.44
N HIS A 115 1.15 -3.67 -5.26
CA HIS A 115 2.17 -2.66 -5.04
C HIS A 115 3.34 -3.22 -4.23
N GLY A 116 4.55 -2.86 -4.63
CA GLY A 116 5.78 -3.20 -3.93
C GLY A 116 6.01 -2.41 -2.65
N SER A 117 6.88 -2.93 -1.80
CA SER A 117 7.27 -2.26 -0.56
C SER A 117 8.05 -0.97 -0.84
N TYR A 118 7.75 0.11 -0.12
CA TYR A 118 8.51 1.37 -0.16
C TYR A 118 9.98 1.23 0.29
N LEU A 119 10.36 0.08 0.85
CA LEU A 119 11.75 -0.23 1.20
C LEU A 119 12.62 -0.55 -0.03
N ILE A 120 12.01 -0.98 -1.13
CA ILE A 120 12.74 -1.42 -2.32
C ILE A 120 13.38 -0.19 -3.00
N ASN A 121 14.70 -0.23 -3.15
CA ASN A 121 15.44 0.70 -4.00
C ASN A 121 16.43 -0.10 -4.86
N MET A 122 15.97 -0.57 -6.03
CA MET A 122 16.82 -1.31 -6.98
C MET A 122 17.85 -0.40 -7.67
N GLY A 123 17.66 0.92 -7.63
CA GLY A 123 18.59 1.92 -8.13
C GLY A 123 19.68 2.34 -7.14
N ASN A 124 19.74 1.74 -5.95
CA ASN A 124 20.73 2.09 -4.92
C ASN A 124 22.15 1.73 -5.37
N PRO A 125 23.17 2.61 -5.29
CA PRO A 125 24.55 2.28 -5.64
C PRO A 125 25.20 1.27 -4.70
N ASP A 126 24.79 1.24 -3.43
CA ASP A 126 25.26 0.26 -2.44
C ASP A 126 24.77 -1.15 -2.83
N ALA A 127 25.71 -2.03 -3.15
CA ALA A 127 25.42 -3.36 -3.66
C ALA A 127 24.65 -4.24 -2.65
N ASP A 128 24.91 -4.09 -1.35
CA ASP A 128 24.23 -4.88 -0.31
C ASP A 128 22.79 -4.41 -0.12
N LYS A 129 22.56 -3.08 -0.12
CA LYS A 129 21.20 -2.51 -0.07
C LYS A 129 20.41 -2.85 -1.33
N ARG A 130 21.06 -2.82 -2.50
CA ARG A 130 20.46 -3.22 -3.78
C ARG A 130 20.12 -4.70 -3.80
N ALA A 131 21.00 -5.57 -3.30
CA ALA A 131 20.74 -7.01 -3.19
C ALA A 131 19.52 -7.31 -2.30
N LYS A 132 19.41 -6.68 -1.13
CA LYS A 132 18.23 -6.81 -0.25
C LYS A 132 16.94 -6.33 -0.92
N SER A 133 17.02 -5.23 -1.68
CA SER A 133 15.90 -4.71 -2.46
C SER A 133 15.47 -5.71 -3.53
N TYR A 134 16.44 -6.28 -4.26
CA TYR A 134 16.20 -7.30 -5.27
C TYR A 134 15.56 -8.57 -4.67
N GLU A 135 16.05 -9.07 -3.54
CA GLU A 135 15.48 -10.27 -2.91
C GLU A 135 14.01 -10.05 -2.51
N CYS A 136 13.71 -8.87 -1.96
CA CYS A 136 12.35 -8.49 -1.60
C CYS A 136 11.45 -8.40 -2.85
N PHE A 137 11.95 -7.79 -3.92
CA PHE A 137 11.28 -7.65 -5.21
C PHE A 137 11.01 -9.00 -5.88
N LEU A 138 12.01 -9.90 -5.88
CA LEU A 138 11.89 -11.24 -6.45
C LEU A 138 10.83 -12.07 -5.72
N ASP A 139 10.82 -12.03 -4.38
CA ASP A 139 9.78 -12.68 -3.57
C ASP A 139 8.38 -12.13 -3.87
N ASP A 140 8.26 -10.82 -4.11
CA ASP A 140 6.97 -10.22 -4.50
C ASP A 140 6.50 -10.71 -5.87
N LEU A 141 7.38 -10.78 -6.88
CA LEU A 141 7.03 -11.32 -8.19
C LEU A 141 6.64 -12.80 -8.13
N ALA A 142 7.36 -13.59 -7.32
CA ALA A 142 7.02 -14.99 -7.10
C ALA A 142 5.64 -15.14 -6.42
N ARG A 143 5.28 -14.25 -5.49
CA ARG A 143 3.94 -14.19 -4.89
C ARG A 143 2.87 -13.83 -5.91
N CYS A 144 3.09 -12.81 -6.75
CA CYS A 144 2.19 -12.48 -7.85
C CYS A 144 1.93 -13.69 -8.75
N SER A 145 3.01 -14.35 -9.19
CA SER A 145 2.94 -15.56 -10.02
C SER A 145 2.12 -16.68 -9.36
N ARG A 146 2.39 -17.00 -8.09
CA ARG A 146 1.63 -18.02 -7.34
C ARG A 146 0.15 -17.68 -7.19
N LEU A 147 -0.19 -16.40 -7.02
CA LEU A 147 -1.57 -15.91 -6.93
C LEU A 147 -2.28 -15.87 -8.29
N GLY A 148 -1.55 -16.03 -9.40
CA GLY A 148 -2.08 -15.90 -10.76
C GLY A 148 -2.26 -14.44 -11.20
N LEU A 149 -1.58 -13.51 -10.54
CA LEU A 149 -1.59 -12.08 -10.88
C LEU A 149 -0.58 -11.82 -12.00
N THR A 150 -0.90 -10.88 -12.90
CA THR A 150 -0.08 -10.61 -14.09
C THR A 150 0.71 -9.31 -14.03
N LEU A 151 0.42 -8.43 -13.06
CA LEU A 151 1.08 -7.13 -12.90
C LEU A 151 1.75 -7.04 -11.52
N TYR A 152 2.77 -6.20 -11.41
CA TYR A 152 3.37 -5.79 -10.14
C TYR A 152 3.93 -4.38 -10.27
N ASN A 153 3.35 -3.44 -9.53
CA ASN A 153 3.75 -2.04 -9.51
C ASN A 153 4.83 -1.76 -8.48
N PHE A 154 5.80 -0.92 -8.82
CA PHE A 154 6.84 -0.48 -7.89
C PHE A 154 7.42 0.88 -8.29
N HIS A 155 7.98 1.57 -7.30
CA HIS A 155 8.74 2.80 -7.54
C HIS A 155 10.16 2.43 -8.03
N PRO A 156 10.70 3.09 -9.07
CA PRO A 156 11.99 2.73 -9.65
C PRO A 156 13.14 2.77 -8.62
N GLY A 157 13.15 3.77 -7.75
CA GLY A 157 14.14 3.92 -6.69
C GLY A 157 14.73 5.32 -6.65
N SER A 158 15.93 5.42 -6.10
CA SER A 158 16.62 6.69 -5.88
C SER A 158 18.13 6.49 -5.94
N THR A 159 18.84 7.48 -6.50
CA THR A 159 20.31 7.52 -6.49
C THR A 159 20.89 7.71 -5.09
N VAL A 160 20.05 8.08 -4.11
CA VAL A 160 20.40 8.51 -2.75
C VAL A 160 21.47 9.61 -2.69
N GLY A 161 21.75 10.28 -3.81
CA GLY A 161 22.81 11.29 -3.92
C GLY A 161 24.21 10.71 -4.09
N GLU A 162 24.33 9.38 -4.23
CA GLU A 162 25.59 8.65 -4.29
C GLU A 162 25.84 8.01 -5.68
N ALA A 163 24.96 8.26 -6.64
CA ALA A 163 25.08 7.80 -8.03
C ALA A 163 24.54 8.82 -9.02
N THR A 164 24.96 8.73 -10.27
CA THR A 164 24.29 9.42 -11.38
C THR A 164 22.93 8.76 -11.67
N THR A 165 22.02 9.52 -12.27
CA THR A 165 20.73 9.00 -12.75
C THR A 165 20.93 7.81 -13.70
N ALA A 166 21.89 7.90 -14.62
CA ALA A 166 22.17 6.86 -15.60
C ALA A 166 22.65 5.55 -14.95
N GLU A 167 23.52 5.62 -13.94
CA GLU A 167 23.96 4.44 -13.19
C GLU A 167 22.79 3.80 -12.42
N SER A 168 21.96 4.62 -11.76
CA SER A 168 20.79 4.12 -11.02
C SER A 168 19.78 3.44 -11.95
N ILE A 169 19.51 4.02 -13.12
CA ILE A 169 18.68 3.43 -14.18
C ILE A 169 19.25 2.10 -14.65
N ALA A 170 20.56 2.01 -14.87
CA ALA A 170 21.22 0.77 -15.26
C ALA A 170 21.08 -0.33 -14.19
N TYR A 171 21.23 0.01 -12.91
CA TYR A 171 21.02 -0.92 -11.80
C TYR A 171 19.58 -1.45 -11.72
N ILE A 172 18.60 -0.57 -11.94
CA ILE A 172 17.17 -0.94 -11.99
C ILE A 172 16.94 -1.94 -13.12
N ALA A 173 17.41 -1.62 -14.34
CA ALA A 173 17.25 -2.48 -15.50
C ALA A 173 17.94 -3.84 -15.32
N GLU A 174 19.15 -3.89 -14.74
CA GLU A 174 19.84 -5.13 -14.39
C GLU A 174 19.01 -6.01 -13.45
N CYS A 175 18.44 -5.41 -12.39
CA CYS A 175 17.57 -6.11 -11.46
C CYS A 175 16.32 -6.65 -12.14
N LEU A 176 15.68 -5.87 -13.02
CA LEU A 176 14.52 -6.30 -13.79
C LEU A 176 14.85 -7.47 -14.72
N ASN A 177 15.91 -7.36 -15.50
CA ASN A 177 16.36 -8.41 -16.41
C ASN A 177 16.65 -9.71 -15.64
N ARG A 178 17.36 -9.61 -14.51
CA ARG A 178 17.65 -10.78 -13.67
C ARG A 178 16.38 -11.43 -13.12
N ALA A 179 15.42 -10.64 -12.66
CA ALA A 179 14.16 -11.15 -12.16
C ALA A 179 13.31 -11.78 -13.27
N HIS A 180 13.31 -11.22 -14.48
CA HIS A 180 12.58 -11.77 -15.62
C HIS A 180 13.12 -13.13 -16.08
N GLN A 181 14.40 -13.43 -15.84
CA GLN A 181 14.97 -14.75 -16.12
C GLN A 181 14.64 -15.80 -15.04
N ASP A 182 14.17 -15.38 -13.86
CA ASP A 182 13.85 -16.31 -12.78
C ASP A 182 12.47 -16.98 -13.01
N PRO A 183 12.41 -18.33 -13.12
CA PRO A 183 11.17 -19.05 -13.39
C PRO A 183 10.08 -18.85 -12.34
N SER A 184 10.44 -18.53 -11.08
CA SER A 184 9.45 -18.30 -10.02
C SER A 184 8.57 -17.09 -10.30
N THR A 185 9.06 -16.13 -11.10
CA THR A 185 8.34 -14.90 -11.45
C THR A 185 7.30 -15.08 -12.55
N GLY A 186 7.27 -16.25 -13.20
CA GLY A 186 6.31 -16.57 -14.26
C GLY A 186 6.33 -15.53 -15.39
N SER A 187 5.15 -15.04 -15.78
CA SER A 187 4.98 -14.00 -16.81
C SER A 187 4.55 -12.65 -16.21
N VAL A 188 4.83 -12.39 -14.93
CA VAL A 188 4.44 -11.15 -14.27
C VAL A 188 5.13 -9.97 -14.96
N VAL A 189 4.35 -8.97 -15.34
CA VAL A 189 4.81 -7.70 -15.92
C VAL A 189 5.19 -6.76 -14.77
N THR A 190 6.44 -6.29 -14.78
CA THR A 190 6.95 -5.30 -13.84
C THR A 190 6.54 -3.91 -14.30
N VAL A 191 5.71 -3.24 -13.51
CA VAL A 191 5.09 -1.95 -13.82
C VAL A 191 5.82 -0.86 -13.03
N ILE A 192 6.54 0.00 -13.75
CA ILE A 192 7.36 1.06 -13.17
C ILE A 192 6.48 2.30 -12.98
N GLU A 193 6.36 2.80 -11.76
CA GLU A 193 5.57 4.00 -11.51
C GLU A 193 6.38 5.29 -11.74
N ASN A 194 5.76 6.32 -12.30
CA ASN A 194 6.36 7.67 -12.27
C ASN A 194 6.32 8.25 -10.84
N MET A 195 7.25 9.13 -10.54
CA MET A 195 7.44 9.67 -9.19
C MET A 195 7.24 11.19 -9.14
N ALA A 196 7.05 11.76 -7.96
CA ALA A 196 6.94 13.21 -7.76
C ALA A 196 8.22 14.01 -8.09
N GLY A 197 9.35 13.32 -8.34
CA GLY A 197 10.62 13.95 -8.71
C GLY A 197 11.34 14.68 -7.58
N ALA A 198 11.13 14.27 -6.32
CA ALA A 198 11.81 14.88 -5.18
C ALA A 198 13.28 14.46 -5.09
N GLY A 199 14.19 15.43 -4.98
CA GLY A 199 15.60 15.20 -4.68
C GLY A 199 16.27 14.19 -5.62
N ASN A 200 16.63 13.03 -5.08
CA ASN A 200 17.39 11.98 -5.76
C ASN A 200 16.52 10.85 -6.33
N ILE A 201 15.19 11.03 -6.43
CA ILE A 201 14.26 9.99 -6.87
C ILE A 201 14.30 9.85 -8.39
N ILE A 202 14.36 8.59 -8.87
CA ILE A 202 14.26 8.24 -10.28
C ILE A 202 12.77 8.15 -10.67
N GLY A 203 12.44 8.49 -11.92
CA GLY A 203 11.07 8.41 -12.43
C GLY A 203 10.25 9.71 -12.33
N GLY A 204 10.85 10.82 -11.89
CA GLY A 204 10.22 12.14 -11.97
C GLY A 204 9.96 12.61 -13.41
N GLU A 205 10.90 12.33 -14.31
CA GLU A 205 10.76 12.59 -15.74
C GLU A 205 10.38 11.30 -16.49
N PHE A 206 9.54 11.42 -17.53
CA PHE A 206 9.23 10.29 -18.42
C PHE A 206 10.47 9.73 -19.14
N SER A 207 11.51 10.55 -19.35
CA SER A 207 12.81 10.13 -19.90
C SER A 207 13.43 9.01 -19.06
N HIS A 208 13.35 9.09 -17.72
CA HIS A 208 13.86 8.05 -16.83
C HIS A 208 13.13 6.71 -17.04
N LEU A 209 11.81 6.76 -17.19
CA LEU A 209 10.99 5.56 -17.42
C LEU A 209 11.32 4.94 -18.78
N ARG A 210 11.42 5.78 -19.83
CA ARG A 210 11.88 5.35 -21.17
C ARG A 210 13.23 4.64 -21.08
N ASP A 211 14.20 5.23 -20.39
CA ASP A 211 15.57 4.70 -20.34
C ASP A 211 15.62 3.35 -19.62
N ILE A 212 14.84 3.18 -18.54
CA ILE A 212 14.68 1.86 -17.90
C ILE A 212 14.06 0.86 -18.88
N VAL A 213 12.92 1.21 -19.50
CA VAL A 213 12.22 0.33 -20.47
C VAL A 213 13.13 -0.07 -21.62
N GLN A 214 13.95 0.85 -22.14
CA GLN A 214 14.90 0.58 -23.23
C GLN A 214 15.94 -0.47 -22.84
N LEU A 215 16.43 -0.42 -21.60
CA LEU A 215 17.45 -1.35 -21.09
C LEU A 215 16.88 -2.72 -20.66
N VAL A 216 15.58 -2.83 -20.41
CA VAL A 216 14.94 -4.12 -20.08
C VAL A 216 14.90 -5.03 -21.32
N GLU A 217 15.43 -6.25 -21.25
CA GLU A 217 15.51 -7.16 -22.40
C GLU A 217 14.14 -7.68 -22.87
N ASP A 218 13.33 -8.21 -21.94
CA ASP A 218 11.99 -8.70 -22.24
C ASP A 218 10.96 -7.57 -22.19
N LYS A 219 10.76 -6.92 -23.33
CA LYS A 219 9.80 -5.82 -23.49
C LYS A 219 8.34 -6.24 -23.25
N THR A 220 8.02 -7.55 -23.25
CA THR A 220 6.66 -8.03 -22.96
C THR A 220 6.35 -8.04 -21.46
N ARG A 221 7.40 -8.01 -20.63
CA ARG A 221 7.33 -8.08 -19.17
C ARG A 221 7.64 -6.76 -18.45
N VAL A 222 7.63 -5.65 -19.16
CA VAL A 222 7.75 -4.31 -18.57
C VAL A 222 6.59 -3.41 -18.98
N GLY A 223 6.17 -2.54 -18.05
CA GLY A 223 5.17 -1.51 -18.29
C GLY A 223 5.36 -0.33 -17.35
N VAL A 224 4.44 0.63 -17.41
CA VAL A 224 4.43 1.86 -16.63
C VAL A 224 3.06 2.08 -15.99
N CYS A 225 3.08 2.54 -14.73
CA CYS A 225 1.92 3.11 -14.05
C CYS A 225 2.08 4.63 -14.02
N LEU A 226 1.01 5.33 -14.38
CA LEU A 226 0.96 6.79 -14.25
C LEU A 226 0.18 7.18 -13.00
N ASP A 227 0.87 7.70 -11.99
CA ASP A 227 0.27 8.34 -10.83
C ASP A 227 0.04 9.83 -11.11
N THR A 228 -1.21 10.27 -11.01
CA THR A 228 -1.60 11.65 -11.32
C THR A 228 -1.08 12.69 -10.32
N CYS A 229 -0.97 12.36 -9.04
CA CYS A 229 -0.39 13.25 -8.05
C CYS A 229 1.12 13.40 -8.28
N HIS A 230 1.81 12.29 -8.57
CA HIS A 230 3.23 12.30 -8.90
C HIS A 230 3.53 13.08 -10.17
N MET A 231 2.78 12.85 -11.26
CA MET A 231 2.95 13.59 -12.52
C MET A 231 2.77 15.09 -12.28
N PHE A 232 1.70 15.47 -11.55
CA PHE A 232 1.43 16.86 -11.23
C PHE A 232 2.53 17.48 -10.35
N ALA A 233 2.98 16.78 -9.32
CA ALA A 233 4.08 17.23 -8.47
C ALA A 233 5.42 17.34 -9.24
N ALA A 234 5.64 16.52 -10.27
CA ALA A 234 6.80 16.58 -11.16
C ALA A 234 6.70 17.68 -12.24
N GLY A 235 5.56 18.36 -12.36
CA GLY A 235 5.36 19.49 -13.27
C GLY A 235 4.56 19.19 -14.54
N TYR A 236 4.00 17.99 -14.67
CA TYR A 236 3.09 17.65 -15.77
C TYR A 236 1.66 18.10 -15.44
N ASP A 237 1.18 19.13 -16.12
CA ASP A 237 -0.18 19.62 -15.92
C ASP A 237 -1.21 18.69 -16.58
N ILE A 238 -2.29 18.40 -15.85
CA ILE A 238 -3.41 17.55 -16.28
C ILE A 238 -4.76 18.19 -15.96
N ARG A 239 -4.78 19.44 -15.50
CA ARG A 239 -5.99 20.10 -14.95
C ARG A 239 -7.06 20.39 -16.00
N THR A 240 -6.66 20.62 -17.24
CA THR A 240 -7.57 20.84 -18.37
C THR A 240 -7.48 19.70 -19.37
N LYS A 241 -8.45 19.61 -20.28
CA LYS A 241 -8.45 18.62 -21.36
C LYS A 241 -7.21 18.74 -22.25
N GLU A 242 -6.82 19.97 -22.57
CA GLU A 242 -5.66 20.28 -23.40
C GLU A 242 -4.36 19.91 -22.69
N ALA A 243 -4.29 20.17 -21.38
CA ALA A 243 -3.14 19.80 -20.56
C ALA A 243 -3.01 18.27 -20.44
N TRP A 244 -4.12 17.56 -20.18
CA TRP A 244 -4.15 16.10 -20.20
C TRP A 244 -3.70 15.54 -21.55
N GLU A 245 -4.28 16.03 -22.65
CA GLU A 245 -3.93 15.57 -24.01
C GLU A 245 -2.46 15.77 -24.31
N LYS A 246 -1.89 16.93 -23.93
CA LYS A 246 -0.47 17.19 -24.08
C LYS A 246 0.36 16.21 -23.24
N THR A 247 0.05 16.05 -21.96
CA THR A 247 0.81 15.18 -21.04
C THR A 247 0.79 13.72 -21.49
N ILE A 248 -0.36 13.17 -21.88
CA ILE A 248 -0.45 11.79 -22.35
C ILE A 248 0.19 11.59 -23.73
N SER A 249 0.15 12.60 -24.60
CA SER A 249 0.88 12.58 -25.87
C SER A 249 2.39 12.65 -25.68
N ASP A 250 2.87 13.45 -24.72
CA ASP A 250 4.28 13.51 -24.34
C ASP A 250 4.72 12.13 -23.81
N PHE A 251 3.93 11.49 -22.95
CA PHE A 251 4.18 10.12 -22.48
C PHE A 251 4.27 9.12 -23.63
N ASP A 252 3.31 9.13 -24.57
CA ASP A 252 3.31 8.24 -25.73
C ASP A 252 4.55 8.46 -26.60
N SER A 253 4.93 9.71 -26.84
CA SER A 253 6.12 10.01 -27.66
C SER A 253 7.44 9.62 -27.01
N ILE A 254 7.54 9.68 -25.68
CA ILE A 254 8.79 9.44 -24.93
C ILE A 254 8.93 7.97 -24.55
N VAL A 255 7.87 7.38 -23.98
CA VAL A 255 7.87 6.01 -23.44
C VAL A 255 7.15 5.06 -24.39
N GLY A 256 5.97 5.47 -24.88
CA GLY A 256 5.07 4.65 -25.70
C GLY A 256 3.84 4.21 -24.94
N ILE A 257 2.66 4.51 -25.47
CA ILE A 257 1.37 4.20 -24.85
C ILE A 257 1.16 2.68 -24.68
N GLN A 258 1.82 1.87 -25.50
CA GLN A 258 1.81 0.41 -25.38
C GLN A 258 2.44 -0.12 -24.09
N TYR A 259 3.16 0.71 -23.33
CA TYR A 259 3.69 0.34 -22.02
C TYR A 259 2.78 0.75 -20.86
N LEU A 260 1.72 1.54 -21.10
CA LEU A 260 0.77 1.88 -20.05
C LEU A 260 0.06 0.61 -19.55
N ARG A 261 0.19 0.32 -18.25
CA ARG A 261 -0.39 -0.87 -17.61
C ARG A 261 -1.28 -0.55 -16.42
N GLY A 262 -1.26 0.69 -15.93
CA GLY A 262 -2.11 1.13 -14.83
C GLY A 262 -2.06 2.63 -14.65
N ILE A 263 -3.01 3.15 -13.87
CA ILE A 263 -3.04 4.53 -13.40
C ILE A 263 -3.31 4.51 -11.91
N HIS A 264 -2.51 5.24 -11.14
CA HIS A 264 -2.90 5.65 -9.80
C HIS A 264 -3.57 7.02 -9.89
N LEU A 265 -4.84 7.06 -9.50
CA LEU A 265 -5.69 8.23 -9.69
C LEU A 265 -5.83 8.96 -8.36
N ASN A 266 -4.95 9.93 -8.16
CA ASN A 266 -4.78 10.68 -6.92
C ASN A 266 -4.87 12.19 -7.19
N ASP A 267 -5.65 12.92 -6.38
CA ASP A 267 -5.55 14.38 -6.33
C ASP A 267 -4.30 14.78 -5.53
N SER A 268 -3.90 16.05 -5.61
CA SER A 268 -2.69 16.54 -4.95
C SER A 268 -3.04 17.59 -3.90
N MET A 269 -2.53 17.42 -2.68
CA MET A 269 -2.59 18.43 -1.62
C MET A 269 -1.65 19.62 -1.89
N THR A 270 -0.83 19.55 -2.92
CA THR A 270 0.21 20.55 -3.21
C THR A 270 0.10 21.07 -4.64
N GLU A 271 0.77 22.18 -4.92
CA GLU A 271 0.73 22.83 -6.24
C GLU A 271 1.51 22.07 -7.33
N LEU A 272 1.24 22.41 -8.59
CA LEU A 272 1.96 21.89 -9.75
C LEU A 272 3.47 22.13 -9.60
N GLY A 273 4.29 21.11 -9.82
CA GLY A 273 5.75 21.23 -9.70
C GLY A 273 6.26 21.35 -8.26
N SER A 274 5.47 20.94 -7.26
CA SER A 274 5.88 21.00 -5.85
C SER A 274 6.99 20.02 -5.46
N HIS A 275 7.19 18.98 -6.27
CA HIS A 275 8.00 17.81 -5.94
C HIS A 275 7.62 17.12 -4.62
N LYS A 276 6.35 17.21 -4.22
CA LYS A 276 5.84 16.61 -2.98
C LYS A 276 4.80 15.54 -3.30
N ASP A 277 5.08 14.33 -2.87
CA ASP A 277 4.12 13.22 -2.83
C ASP A 277 3.19 13.41 -1.62
N ARG A 278 2.04 14.04 -1.87
CA ARG A 278 0.97 14.29 -0.90
C ARG A 278 -0.39 14.16 -1.57
N HIS A 279 -0.95 12.96 -1.52
CA HIS A 279 -2.25 12.65 -2.12
C HIS A 279 -3.40 13.33 -1.38
N ASP A 280 -4.40 13.78 -2.15
CA ASP A 280 -5.70 14.22 -1.65
C ASP A 280 -6.82 13.40 -2.30
N ASN A 281 -8.02 13.49 -1.71
CA ASN A 281 -9.23 12.90 -2.26
C ASN A 281 -9.63 13.57 -3.59
N ILE A 282 -10.29 12.82 -4.46
CA ILE A 282 -10.68 13.25 -5.81
C ILE A 282 -11.51 14.53 -5.77
N GLY A 283 -10.99 15.60 -6.37
CA GLY A 283 -11.65 16.91 -6.43
C GLY A 283 -11.46 17.79 -5.19
N CYS A 284 -10.68 17.33 -4.20
CA CYS A 284 -10.36 18.06 -2.97
C CYS A 284 -9.06 18.86 -3.05
N GLY A 285 -8.17 18.50 -3.97
CA GLY A 285 -6.83 19.08 -4.09
C GLY A 285 -6.68 20.09 -5.23
N HIS A 286 -5.43 20.27 -5.65
CA HIS A 286 -5.01 21.22 -6.68
C HIS A 286 -5.17 20.71 -8.11
N ILE A 287 -5.40 19.41 -8.33
CA ILE A 287 -5.70 18.85 -9.64
C ILE A 287 -7.19 19.06 -9.97
N GLY A 288 -8.07 18.72 -9.02
CA GLY A 288 -9.51 18.95 -9.12
C GLY A 288 -10.25 17.91 -9.96
N PHE A 289 -11.58 17.84 -9.77
CA PHE A 289 -12.41 16.75 -10.33
C PHE A 289 -12.43 16.74 -11.87
N ALA A 290 -12.46 17.93 -12.49
CA ALA A 290 -12.58 18.06 -13.94
C ALA A 290 -11.43 17.33 -14.69
N ALA A 291 -10.22 17.37 -14.13
CA ALA A 291 -9.06 16.66 -14.67
C ALA A 291 -9.30 15.16 -14.79
N PHE A 292 -9.80 14.53 -13.73
CA PHE A 292 -10.00 13.08 -13.66
C PHE A 292 -11.05 12.59 -14.65
N ARG A 293 -12.05 13.42 -14.97
CA ARG A 293 -13.00 13.12 -16.05
C ARG A 293 -12.28 12.90 -17.38
N HIS A 294 -11.31 13.73 -17.72
CA HIS A 294 -10.56 13.59 -18.99
C HIS A 294 -9.85 12.24 -19.05
N ILE A 295 -9.28 11.80 -17.93
CA ILE A 295 -8.59 10.51 -17.80
C ILE A 295 -9.58 9.35 -17.92
N VAL A 296 -10.67 9.36 -17.15
CA VAL A 296 -11.68 8.27 -17.17
C VAL A 296 -12.64 8.36 -18.36
N SER A 297 -12.41 9.26 -19.31
CA SER A 297 -13.14 9.33 -20.59
C SER A 297 -12.20 9.10 -21.80
N ASP A 298 -10.91 8.87 -21.54
CA ASP A 298 -9.92 8.62 -22.57
C ASP A 298 -9.92 7.14 -22.97
N VAL A 299 -9.94 6.86 -24.28
CA VAL A 299 -9.90 5.48 -24.79
C VAL A 299 -8.56 4.80 -24.51
N ARG A 300 -7.47 5.57 -24.37
CA ARG A 300 -6.12 5.06 -24.08
C ARG A 300 -6.00 4.47 -22.66
N THR A 301 -6.93 4.80 -21.77
CA THR A 301 -6.93 4.36 -20.36
C THR A 301 -7.95 3.25 -20.09
N GLN A 302 -8.58 2.69 -21.13
CA GLN A 302 -9.54 1.60 -21.00
C GLN A 302 -8.84 0.25 -20.79
N GLY A 303 -9.51 -0.66 -20.07
CA GLY A 303 -9.04 -2.04 -19.91
C GLY A 303 -7.81 -2.23 -18.99
N ILE A 304 -7.25 -1.16 -18.46
CA ILE A 304 -6.18 -1.17 -17.44
C ILE A 304 -6.73 -0.84 -16.06
N PRO A 305 -6.08 -1.29 -14.96
CA PRO A 305 -6.44 -0.89 -13.61
C PRO A 305 -6.21 0.61 -13.39
N ILE A 306 -7.26 1.29 -12.90
CA ILE A 306 -7.22 2.66 -12.40
C ILE A 306 -7.51 2.60 -10.90
N VAL A 307 -6.50 2.91 -10.08
CA VAL A 307 -6.50 2.63 -8.64
C VAL A 307 -6.39 3.93 -7.86
N LEU A 308 -7.33 4.17 -6.94
CA LEU A 308 -7.26 5.24 -5.96
C LEU A 308 -6.29 4.86 -4.83
N GLU A 309 -5.38 5.78 -4.50
CA GLU A 309 -4.55 5.74 -3.28
C GLU A 309 -4.81 6.98 -2.42
N THR A 310 -5.98 7.58 -2.61
CA THR A 310 -6.49 8.71 -1.86
C THR A 310 -6.67 8.34 -0.38
N PRO A 311 -6.60 9.31 0.54
CA PRO A 311 -6.83 9.03 1.96
C PRO A 311 -8.23 8.44 2.21
N SER A 312 -8.30 7.17 2.63
CA SER A 312 -9.59 6.52 2.98
C SER A 312 -10.18 7.01 4.30
N LEU A 313 -9.36 7.63 5.15
CA LEU A 313 -9.72 8.01 6.52
C LEU A 313 -10.23 6.84 7.38
N GLU A 314 -9.89 5.60 7.04
CA GLU A 314 -10.43 4.36 7.63
C GLU A 314 -11.96 4.21 7.45
N ASP A 315 -12.51 4.83 6.42
CA ASP A 315 -13.92 4.77 6.07
C ASP A 315 -14.08 4.33 4.61
N PRO A 316 -14.51 3.06 4.37
CA PRO A 316 -14.74 2.55 3.02
C PRO A 316 -15.73 3.37 2.19
N GLU A 317 -16.61 4.16 2.84
CA GLU A 317 -17.54 5.05 2.15
C GLU A 317 -16.83 6.11 1.30
N VAL A 318 -15.65 6.57 1.73
CA VAL A 318 -14.88 7.59 1.01
C VAL A 318 -14.52 7.06 -0.38
N TRP A 319 -13.83 5.92 -0.45
CA TRP A 319 -13.46 5.31 -1.74
C TRP A 319 -14.68 4.87 -2.53
N ALA A 320 -15.70 4.33 -1.88
CA ALA A 320 -16.91 3.93 -2.59
C ALA A 320 -17.62 5.11 -3.26
N THR A 321 -17.64 6.28 -2.60
CA THR A 321 -18.17 7.53 -3.18
C THR A 321 -17.28 8.03 -4.32
N GLU A 322 -15.96 8.05 -4.14
CA GLU A 322 -15.02 8.45 -5.20
C GLU A 322 -15.15 7.57 -6.45
N ILE A 323 -15.19 6.25 -6.27
CA ILE A 323 -15.41 5.27 -7.35
C ILE A 323 -16.73 5.53 -8.05
N GLU A 324 -17.83 5.71 -7.30
CA GLU A 324 -19.15 5.97 -7.88
C GLU A 324 -19.17 7.26 -8.72
N MET A 325 -18.58 8.35 -8.20
CA MET A 325 -18.54 9.63 -8.91
C MET A 325 -17.68 9.55 -10.18
N LEU A 326 -16.56 8.83 -10.14
CA LEU A 326 -15.70 8.62 -11.30
C LEU A 326 -16.36 7.73 -12.36
N GLN A 327 -17.07 6.67 -11.96
CA GLN A 327 -17.80 5.80 -12.89
C GLN A 327 -18.92 6.53 -13.64
N LYS A 328 -19.53 7.54 -13.01
CA LYS A 328 -20.56 8.39 -13.66
C LYS A 328 -19.97 9.42 -14.62
N ALA A 329 -18.70 9.79 -14.46
CA ALA A 329 -18.12 10.94 -15.14
C ALA A 329 -18.13 10.90 -16.68
N PRO A 330 -17.94 9.75 -17.37
CA PRO A 330 -17.92 9.73 -18.84
C PRO A 330 -19.27 10.07 -19.49
N GLY A 331 -20.38 9.79 -18.80
CA GLY A 331 -21.73 9.94 -19.31
C GLY A 331 -22.37 11.31 -19.11
N MET A 332 -21.66 12.29 -18.55
CA MET A 332 -22.27 13.56 -18.14
C MET A 332 -21.92 14.72 -19.08
N SER A 333 -22.90 15.59 -19.30
CA SER A 333 -22.80 16.83 -20.08
C SER A 333 -23.36 18.00 -19.28
N GLY A 334 -22.56 19.06 -19.10
CA GLY A 334 -22.95 20.27 -18.36
C GLY A 334 -21.75 20.90 -17.62
N GLU A 335 -21.72 22.23 -17.51
CA GLU A 335 -20.55 22.96 -16.99
C GLU A 335 -20.36 22.85 -15.47
N ASN A 336 -21.37 22.46 -14.68
CA ASN A 336 -21.30 22.50 -13.20
C ASN A 336 -21.44 21.13 -12.51
N ILE A 337 -21.67 20.06 -13.27
CA ILE A 337 -21.90 18.72 -12.73
C ILE A 337 -20.69 18.21 -11.91
N TRP A 338 -19.49 18.63 -12.29
CA TRP A 338 -18.24 18.23 -11.64
C TRP A 338 -18.09 18.84 -10.24
N GLU A 339 -18.67 20.03 -10.03
CA GLU A 339 -18.68 20.67 -8.71
C GLU A 339 -19.58 19.91 -7.74
N GLU A 340 -20.71 19.37 -8.22
CA GLU A 340 -21.61 18.56 -7.41
C GLU A 340 -20.95 17.25 -6.97
N HIS A 341 -20.25 16.57 -7.89
CA HIS A 341 -19.50 15.35 -7.57
C HIS A 341 -18.36 15.63 -6.58
N ALA A 342 -17.58 16.67 -6.81
CA ALA A 342 -16.54 17.10 -5.88
C ALA A 342 -17.14 17.49 -4.52
N ALA A 343 -18.31 18.14 -4.49
CA ALA A 343 -19.01 18.48 -3.26
C ALA A 343 -19.50 17.24 -2.50
N ALA A 344 -20.01 16.22 -3.19
CA ALA A 344 -20.41 14.95 -2.60
C ALA A 344 -19.22 14.24 -1.93
N ILE A 345 -18.08 14.14 -2.62
CA ILE A 345 -16.85 13.56 -2.07
C ILE A 345 -16.38 14.38 -0.86
N LYS A 346 -16.29 15.72 -0.98
CA LYS A 346 -15.93 16.61 0.12
C LYS A 346 -16.84 16.45 1.34
N ALA A 347 -18.14 16.21 1.13
CA ALA A 347 -19.09 16.00 2.22
C ALA A 347 -18.80 14.71 2.99
N VAL A 348 -18.53 13.60 2.28
CA VAL A 348 -18.17 12.31 2.89
C VAL A 348 -16.82 12.44 3.62
N VAL A 349 -15.78 12.97 2.97
CA VAL A 349 -14.46 13.20 3.56
C VAL A 349 -14.54 14.02 4.86
N LYS A 350 -15.31 15.12 4.86
CA LYS A 350 -15.55 15.94 6.06
C LYS A 350 -16.33 15.19 7.14
N GLY A 351 -17.26 14.32 6.77
CA GLY A 351 -18.04 13.47 7.67
C GLY A 351 -17.17 12.44 8.39
N SER A 352 -16.36 11.70 7.64
CA SER A 352 -15.46 10.65 8.13
C SER A 352 -14.36 11.22 9.05
N GLY A 353 -13.88 12.44 8.76
CA GLY A 353 -12.93 13.16 9.64
C GLY A 353 -13.52 13.58 10.99
N LYS A 354 -14.82 13.96 11.04
CA LYS A 354 -15.49 14.45 12.27
C LYS A 354 -15.89 13.34 13.24
N GLY A 355 -16.19 12.13 12.76
CA GLY A 355 -16.54 10.98 13.62
C GLY A 355 -15.45 10.62 14.64
N LYS A 356 -14.18 10.80 14.25
CA LYS A 356 -13.01 10.51 15.09
C LYS A 356 -12.81 11.50 16.24
N GLY A 357 -13.22 12.76 16.09
CA GLY A 357 -13.15 13.76 17.15
C GLY A 357 -14.00 13.39 18.36
N LYS A 358 -15.25 12.95 18.12
CA LYS A 358 -16.18 12.54 19.18
C LYS A 358 -15.84 11.19 19.80
N GLU A 359 -15.29 10.24 19.04
CA GLU A 359 -14.91 8.92 19.56
C GLU A 359 -13.62 8.96 20.40
N LYS A 360 -12.63 9.78 20.00
CA LYS A 360 -11.44 10.07 20.83
C LYS A 360 -11.82 10.80 22.12
N GLU A 361 -12.77 11.74 22.08
CA GLU A 361 -13.29 12.42 23.28
C GLU A 361 -14.02 11.46 24.24
N LYS A 362 -14.83 10.54 23.70
CA LYS A 362 -15.49 9.49 24.51
C LYS A 362 -14.48 8.53 25.12
N LYS A 363 -13.45 8.08 24.38
CA LYS A 363 -12.38 7.22 24.93
C LYS A 363 -11.57 7.93 26.02
N LYS A 364 -11.28 9.24 25.88
CA LYS A 364 -10.66 10.05 26.95
C LYS A 364 -11.53 10.19 28.20
N LYS A 365 -12.85 10.36 28.06
CA LYS A 365 -13.82 10.45 29.18
C LYS A 365 -14.03 9.12 29.91
N VAL A 366 -13.87 7.99 29.24
CA VAL A 366 -13.91 6.66 29.86
C VAL A 366 -12.62 6.36 30.62
N ALA A 367 -11.45 6.70 30.06
CA ALA A 367 -10.16 6.52 30.74
C ALA A 367 -10.02 7.35 32.03
N THR A 368 -10.61 8.55 32.10
CA THR A 368 -10.59 9.40 33.30
C THR A 368 -11.52 8.93 34.43
N LYS A 369 -12.48 8.03 34.16
CA LYS A 369 -13.35 7.46 35.21
C LYS A 369 -12.77 6.22 35.91
N VAL A 370 -11.78 5.55 35.32
CA VAL A 370 -11.20 4.32 35.88
C VAL A 370 -10.01 4.60 36.82
N ALA A 371 -9.45 5.81 36.79
CA ALA A 371 -8.31 6.20 37.62
C ALA A 371 -8.71 7.11 38.80
N LYS A 372 -9.49 6.61 39.76
CA LYS A 372 -9.59 7.22 41.11
C LYS A 372 -9.70 6.14 42.19
N VAL A 373 -8.55 5.65 42.65
CA VAL A 373 -8.36 5.08 44.00
C VAL A 373 -7.20 5.84 44.64
N PRO A 374 -7.34 6.43 45.84
CA PRO A 374 -6.30 7.28 46.41
C PRO A 374 -5.27 6.45 47.17
N ALA A 375 -3.99 6.59 46.83
CA ALA A 375 -2.87 6.04 47.60
C ALA A 375 -2.43 7.02 48.70
N LYS A 376 -2.27 6.49 49.92
CA LYS A 376 -1.85 7.19 51.14
C LYS A 376 -0.37 7.63 51.07
N ALA A 377 -0.12 8.79 51.67
CA ALA A 377 1.18 9.44 51.84
C ALA A 377 2.14 8.69 52.77
N ARG A 378 3.45 8.74 52.45
CA ARG A 378 4.57 8.71 53.39
C ARG A 378 5.80 9.34 52.73
N GLY A 379 6.42 10.31 53.42
CA GLY A 379 7.45 11.19 52.86
C GLY A 379 8.88 10.99 53.36
N ARG A 380 9.70 12.01 53.02
CA ARG A 380 11.14 12.27 53.31
C ARG A 380 12.13 11.40 52.52
N LYS A 381 13.22 11.93 51.94
CA LYS A 381 14.06 13.11 52.25
C LYS A 381 14.90 13.50 51.02
N LYS A 382 15.20 14.80 50.91
CA LYS A 382 16.15 15.46 49.97
C LYS A 382 17.57 14.88 50.02
N LYS A 383 18.23 14.78 48.87
CA LYS A 383 19.66 15.07 48.70
C LYS A 383 19.89 15.69 47.32
N VAL A 384 20.64 16.80 47.33
CA VAL A 384 21.02 17.63 46.18
C VAL A 384 22.34 17.08 45.62
N GLN A 385 22.45 17.04 44.30
CA GLN A 385 23.73 17.22 43.61
C GLN A 385 23.45 17.75 42.20
N GLU A 386 24.01 18.93 41.92
CA GLU A 386 24.15 19.54 40.61
C GLU A 386 25.23 18.77 39.82
N GLU A 387 25.00 18.58 38.52
CA GLU A 387 26.04 18.54 37.51
C GLU A 387 25.39 18.92 36.17
N GLU A 388 25.98 19.93 35.54
CA GLU A 388 25.67 20.48 34.23
C GLU A 388 26.11 19.50 33.13
N GLU A 389 25.35 19.41 32.03
CA GLU A 389 25.89 19.45 30.67
C GLU A 389 24.76 19.58 29.63
N GLU A 390 24.99 20.51 28.71
CA GLU A 390 24.25 20.80 27.48
C GLU A 390 24.21 19.58 26.55
N ASP A 391 23.10 19.33 25.84
CA ASP A 391 23.10 19.45 24.37
C ASP A 391 21.69 19.35 23.76
N CYS A 392 21.62 19.90 22.57
CA CYS A 392 20.54 20.43 21.77
C CYS A 392 19.43 19.43 21.36
N SER A 393 18.19 19.92 21.47
CA SER A 393 16.99 19.41 20.82
C SER A 393 16.88 19.91 19.37
N ASP A 394 16.40 19.03 18.49
CA ASP A 394 15.35 19.26 17.49
C ASP A 394 15.44 20.54 16.64
N ASP A 395 15.65 20.41 15.33
CA ASP A 395 14.53 20.11 14.41
C ASP A 395 14.99 20.17 12.95
N ALA A 396 14.50 19.21 12.18
CA ALA A 396 14.73 19.06 10.76
C ALA A 396 13.86 20.02 9.92
N HIS A 397 14.47 20.58 8.89
CA HIS A 397 13.79 21.19 7.73
C HIS A 397 14.31 20.55 6.45
#